data_AF-A0AA36HLF8-F1
#
_entry.id   AF-A0AA36HLF8-F1
#
_cell.length_a   1.000
_cell.length_b   1.000
_cell.length_c   1.000
_cell.angle_alpha   90.00
_cell.angle_beta   90.00
_cell.angle_gamma   90.00
#
_symmetry.space_group_name_H-M   'P 1'
#
loop_
_entity.id
_entity.type
_entity.pdbx_description
1 polymer ?
#
loop_
_entity_poly.entity_id
_entity_poly.type
_entity_poly.pdbx_seq_one_letter_code
_entity_poly.pdbx_strand_id
1 'polypeptide(L)'
;MWEGSWSCEQWRYFVDHAGDDQAKQPGQKHAIDGLQSAPPNAKIHFAPRHDKAKEDAKKEEEARKEEARKVEEKREEARREAEAAAERQRQEQRDKDRREEEKRKQEEEERDLARRREEDRNREREQEESRRREEDRREQQRKADEEERRLRERVSERERADQRGGFQEVEQMNMFKEGFALCSAPAQINIPRDYWTQVVELPLPTGVKLERTGGGKESTRRAAELLSEAKFPVILNGAGVILSGGTEQSVKLAERLGAPVCCNYQHNDAFPGDHPLHMGPLGYNGSKAAMEVMSKADVVLALGTRLNPFSTLPGYGMDYWPKDAKLIQEKKAAWASELESLDHELDDEGTTWNQRARQEAIMSSDIGNNCAIGNACPSFASPRKYLAPGLFGPCGYGFPAILGAKVGNPDVPVVGFAGDGAFGISVNEITACGRGDWPPVTMVVFRNFQWGAEKRNTTLWYDDNFVGTELNKGVEYAEMAKACGLKGVKVQSVEQLERALSSAIEGQMKRGETTLVEVLLNQELGEPFRRDAMKAPVQVAPINASDMAE
;
A
#
# COMPACT_ATOMS: atom_id res chain seq x y z
N MET A 1 -11.54 15.24 -26.47
CA MET A 1 -12.94 15.69 -26.52
C MET A 1 -13.78 14.77 -25.66
N TRP A 2 -14.93 15.26 -25.21
CA TRP A 2 -16.10 14.48 -24.74
C TRP A 2 -16.54 13.41 -25.76
N GLU A 3 -17.36 12.40 -25.46
CA GLU A 3 -17.89 11.83 -24.19
C GLU A 3 -18.37 10.39 -24.48
N GLY A 4 -18.71 9.58 -23.46
CA GLY A 4 -19.18 8.20 -23.69
C GLY A 4 -19.74 7.46 -22.46
N SER A 5 -20.97 7.79 -22.06
CA SER A 5 -21.84 6.93 -21.22
C SER A 5 -22.24 5.64 -21.96
N TRP A 6 -22.68 4.53 -21.36
CA TRP A 6 -23.44 4.30 -20.11
C TRP A 6 -23.01 3.00 -19.39
N SER A 7 -23.43 2.82 -18.12
CA SER A 7 -23.29 1.56 -17.35
C SER A 7 -24.63 1.08 -16.78
N CYS A 8 -24.87 -0.25 -16.77
CA CYS A 8 -26.21 -0.84 -16.65
C CYS A 8 -26.73 -1.11 -15.21
N GLU A 9 -26.36 -0.31 -14.20
CA GLU A 9 -26.64 -0.60 -12.77
C GLU A 9 -27.62 0.38 -12.08
N GLN A 10 -28.62 0.92 -12.78
CA GLN A 10 -29.63 1.82 -12.20
C GLN A 10 -31.08 1.43 -12.56
N TRP A 11 -31.42 0.14 -12.48
CA TRP A 11 -32.74 -0.37 -12.92
C TRP A 11 -33.41 -1.40 -11.98
N ARG A 12 -33.53 -1.08 -10.68
CA ARG A 12 -34.60 -1.56 -9.76
C ARG A 12 -34.49 -0.82 -8.40
N TYR A 13 -35.50 -0.07 -7.95
CA TYR A 13 -36.78 -0.52 -7.34
C TYR A 13 -36.64 -0.69 -5.82
N PHE A 14 -36.89 0.39 -5.06
CA PHE A 14 -37.62 0.39 -3.77
C PHE A 14 -37.83 1.84 -3.28
N VAL A 15 -38.94 2.06 -2.55
CA VAL A 15 -39.36 3.31 -1.86
C VAL A 15 -39.71 4.52 -2.78
N ASP A 16 -40.99 4.89 -2.79
CA ASP A 16 -41.52 6.30 -2.73
C ASP A 16 -43.01 6.44 -3.16
N HIS A 17 -43.65 5.38 -3.67
CA HIS A 17 -45.03 5.46 -4.21
C HIS A 17 -46.03 4.55 -3.47
N ALA A 18 -46.77 5.12 -2.50
CA ALA A 18 -47.99 4.55 -1.91
C ALA A 18 -48.85 5.65 -1.23
N GLY A 19 -50.16 5.70 -1.50
CA GLY A 19 -51.10 6.76 -1.06
C GLY A 19 -51.34 7.79 -2.19
N ASP A 20 -52.41 7.77 -2.99
CA ASP A 20 -53.87 7.85 -2.72
C ASP A 20 -54.29 9.09 -1.91
N ASP A 21 -55.29 9.91 -2.29
CA ASP A 21 -56.19 9.91 -3.48
C ASP A 21 -56.83 11.33 -3.67
N GLN A 22 -57.71 11.49 -4.67
CA GLN A 22 -58.73 12.53 -4.90
C GLN A 22 -58.49 13.64 -5.97
N ALA A 23 -58.70 13.23 -7.23
CA ALA A 23 -59.87 13.64 -8.04
C ALA A 23 -60.20 15.12 -8.39
N LYS A 24 -60.34 15.33 -9.72
CA LYS A 24 -61.27 16.24 -10.47
C LYS A 24 -60.87 17.69 -10.82
N GLN A 25 -60.82 17.91 -12.14
CA GLN A 25 -60.98 19.14 -12.94
C GLN A 25 -62.43 19.71 -12.87
N PRO A 26 -62.80 20.89 -13.45
CA PRO A 26 -62.11 21.64 -14.52
C PRO A 26 -61.99 23.17 -14.34
N GLY A 27 -61.43 23.86 -15.35
CA GLY A 27 -61.48 25.32 -15.51
C GLY A 27 -62.12 25.73 -16.86
N GLN A 28 -62.15 27.03 -17.17
CA GLN A 28 -62.61 27.54 -18.47
C GLN A 28 -61.90 28.83 -18.90
N LYS A 29 -61.99 29.16 -20.20
CA LYS A 29 -61.43 30.35 -20.87
C LYS A 29 -62.56 31.19 -21.52
N HIS A 30 -62.15 32.33 -22.11
CA HIS A 30 -62.87 33.27 -23.00
C HIS A 30 -63.35 34.56 -22.31
N ALA A 31 -63.44 35.71 -23.00
CA ALA A 31 -63.25 35.98 -24.43
C ALA A 31 -62.34 37.22 -24.68
N ILE A 32 -62.12 37.55 -25.96
CA ILE A 32 -61.46 38.78 -26.45
C ILE A 32 -62.48 39.58 -27.24
N ASP A 33 -62.50 40.89 -27.07
CA ASP A 33 -62.87 41.91 -28.09
C ASP A 33 -62.47 43.31 -27.57
N GLY A 34 -62.30 44.35 -28.39
CA GLY A 34 -62.52 44.36 -29.84
C GLY A 34 -62.50 45.75 -30.52
N LEU A 35 -61.80 46.75 -29.97
CA LEU A 35 -61.03 47.74 -30.75
C LEU A 35 -61.81 48.71 -31.69
N GLN A 36 -61.05 49.54 -32.43
CA GLN A 36 -61.41 50.48 -33.52
C GLN A 36 -62.09 51.83 -33.15
N SER A 37 -62.10 52.82 -34.06
CA SER A 37 -60.99 53.78 -34.29
C SER A 37 -61.28 54.82 -35.40
N ALA A 38 -61.23 56.13 -35.05
CA ALA A 38 -60.94 57.28 -35.95
C ALA A 38 -61.88 57.47 -37.18
N PRO A 39 -61.62 58.40 -38.15
CA PRO A 39 -60.76 59.60 -38.22
C PRO A 39 -61.66 60.87 -38.47
N PRO A 40 -61.36 61.95 -39.25
CA PRO A 40 -60.13 62.44 -39.91
C PRO A 40 -59.80 63.97 -39.85
N ASN A 41 -58.52 64.30 -40.12
CA ASN A 41 -57.90 65.37 -40.97
C ASN A 41 -58.51 66.79 -41.09
N ALA A 42 -57.77 67.90 -41.31
CA ALA A 42 -56.42 68.13 -41.86
C ALA A 42 -55.71 69.32 -41.14
N LYS A 43 -54.37 69.52 -41.07
CA LYS A 43 -53.32 69.74 -42.11
C LYS A 43 -53.62 70.99 -42.97
N ILE A 44 -52.78 72.04 -43.07
CA ILE A 44 -51.31 72.15 -43.28
C ILE A 44 -50.69 73.49 -42.73
N HIS A 45 -49.34 73.57 -42.70
CA HIS A 45 -48.42 74.71 -42.44
C HIS A 45 -48.73 76.02 -43.23
N PHE A 46 -48.19 77.23 -42.96
CA PHE A 46 -46.77 77.66 -42.79
C PHE A 46 -46.61 79.08 -42.17
N ALA A 47 -45.49 79.29 -41.44
CA ALA A 47 -44.69 80.54 -41.31
C ALA A 47 -45.33 81.84 -40.70
N PRO A 48 -44.52 82.87 -40.27
CA PRO A 48 -44.99 83.89 -39.30
C PRO A 48 -44.99 85.39 -39.74
N ARG A 49 -45.92 86.21 -39.18
CA ARG A 49 -45.77 87.59 -38.58
C ARG A 49 -47.04 88.51 -38.64
N HIS A 50 -47.56 88.90 -37.46
CA HIS A 50 -48.30 90.14 -37.03
C HIS A 50 -49.65 90.69 -37.64
N ASP A 51 -50.55 91.08 -36.70
CA ASP A 51 -51.55 92.22 -36.62
C ASP A 51 -53.01 92.27 -37.20
N LYS A 52 -54.00 92.35 -36.25
CA LYS A 52 -55.28 93.16 -36.14
C LYS A 52 -56.68 92.82 -36.80
N ALA A 53 -57.69 92.59 -35.91
CA ALA A 53 -59.13 93.06 -35.89
C ALA A 53 -60.27 92.45 -36.79
N LYS A 54 -61.62 92.62 -36.57
CA LYS A 54 -62.55 92.75 -35.38
C LYS A 54 -64.07 92.87 -35.81
N GLU A 55 -65.05 92.42 -34.97
CA GLU A 55 -66.54 92.72 -34.94
C GLU A 55 -67.47 92.20 -36.09
N ASP A 56 -68.83 92.16 -36.07
CA ASP A 56 -69.94 92.66 -35.17
C ASP A 56 -71.18 91.67 -35.10
N ALA A 57 -72.38 92.05 -34.55
CA ALA A 57 -73.47 91.12 -34.11
C ALA A 57 -74.97 91.60 -34.20
N LYS A 58 -75.88 90.89 -33.45
CA LYS A 58 -77.20 91.32 -32.86
C LYS A 58 -78.55 90.93 -33.53
N LYS A 59 -79.13 89.75 -33.20
CA LYS A 59 -80.55 89.40 -33.56
C LYS A 59 -81.28 88.30 -32.72
N GLU A 60 -80.83 87.96 -31.51
CA GLU A 60 -81.13 86.65 -30.86
C GLU A 60 -82.10 86.68 -29.65
N GLU A 61 -82.71 87.83 -29.30
CA GLU A 61 -83.12 88.06 -27.89
C GLU A 61 -84.52 87.55 -27.47
N GLU A 62 -85.52 87.54 -28.36
CA GLU A 62 -86.94 87.39 -27.93
C GLU A 62 -87.38 85.97 -27.55
N ALA A 63 -86.68 84.92 -28.01
CA ALA A 63 -87.12 83.53 -27.84
C ALA A 63 -87.06 83.00 -26.39
N ARG A 64 -86.29 83.63 -25.49
CA ARG A 64 -85.92 83.03 -24.19
C ARG A 64 -86.99 83.07 -23.08
N LYS A 65 -88.15 83.70 -23.29
CA LYS A 65 -89.12 83.99 -22.20
C LYS A 65 -90.16 82.89 -21.93
N GLU A 66 -90.45 82.03 -22.90
CA GLU A 66 -91.49 80.99 -22.79
C GLU A 66 -91.03 79.78 -21.94
N GLU A 67 -89.75 79.44 -22.02
CA GLU A 67 -89.20 78.18 -21.49
C GLU A 67 -89.13 78.13 -19.95
N ALA A 68 -88.89 79.27 -19.31
CA ALA A 68 -88.61 79.35 -17.87
C ALA A 68 -89.73 78.77 -16.98
N ARG A 69 -91.01 78.95 -17.37
CA ARG A 69 -92.16 78.63 -16.50
C ARG A 69 -92.41 77.12 -16.31
N LYS A 70 -91.79 76.25 -17.13
CA LYS A 70 -91.95 74.78 -17.04
C LYS A 70 -90.89 74.10 -16.16
N VAL A 71 -89.89 74.85 -15.69
CA VAL A 71 -88.76 74.32 -14.89
C VAL A 71 -89.07 74.31 -13.39
N GLU A 72 -90.01 75.15 -12.94
CA GLU A 72 -90.25 75.41 -11.51
C GLU A 72 -91.08 74.31 -10.83
N GLU A 73 -92.19 73.87 -11.42
CA GLU A 73 -93.05 72.80 -10.85
C GLU A 73 -92.28 71.49 -10.60
N LYS A 74 -91.33 71.13 -11.48
CA LYS A 74 -90.49 69.94 -11.33
C LYS A 74 -89.45 70.01 -10.20
N ARG A 75 -89.25 71.18 -9.57
CA ARG A 75 -88.27 71.32 -8.48
C ARG A 75 -88.83 71.02 -7.08
N GLU A 76 -90.13 71.19 -6.85
CA GLU A 76 -90.72 70.92 -5.53
C GLU A 76 -90.89 69.42 -5.26
N GLU A 77 -91.29 68.64 -6.26
CA GLU A 77 -91.51 67.19 -6.12
C GLU A 77 -90.22 66.46 -5.72
N ALA A 78 -89.13 66.70 -6.46
CA ALA A 78 -87.81 66.12 -6.20
C ALA A 78 -87.23 66.49 -4.82
N ARG A 79 -87.68 67.60 -4.20
CA ARG A 79 -87.21 68.01 -2.88
C ARG A 79 -87.78 67.14 -1.76
N ARG A 80 -89.01 66.63 -1.89
CA ARG A 80 -89.66 65.82 -0.84
C ARG A 80 -89.08 64.42 -0.72
N GLU A 81 -88.70 63.78 -1.82
CA GLU A 81 -88.08 62.45 -1.79
C GLU A 81 -86.68 62.47 -1.14
N ALA A 82 -85.88 63.51 -1.43
CA ALA A 82 -84.52 63.64 -0.90
C ALA A 82 -84.47 63.71 0.64
N GLU A 83 -85.44 64.40 1.25
CA GLU A 83 -85.49 64.61 2.71
C GLU A 83 -85.81 63.29 3.44
N ALA A 84 -86.73 62.47 2.90
CA ALA A 84 -87.09 61.17 3.45
C ALA A 84 -85.99 60.09 3.30
N ALA A 85 -85.11 60.23 2.31
CA ALA A 85 -83.96 59.34 2.13
C ALA A 85 -82.84 59.61 3.16
N ALA A 86 -82.58 60.89 3.46
CA ALA A 86 -81.49 61.32 4.34
C ALA A 86 -81.67 60.86 5.81
N GLU A 87 -82.91 60.72 6.29
CA GLU A 87 -83.17 60.32 7.67
C GLU A 87 -82.91 58.83 7.92
N ARG A 88 -83.18 57.94 6.93
CA ARG A 88 -82.92 56.50 7.05
C ARG A 88 -81.43 56.19 7.22
N GLN A 89 -80.58 56.82 6.41
CA GLN A 89 -79.11 56.64 6.49
C GLN A 89 -78.53 57.04 7.86
N ARG A 90 -79.12 58.05 8.52
CA ARG A 90 -78.68 58.50 9.85
C ARG A 90 -78.97 57.49 10.96
N GLN A 91 -79.99 56.65 10.79
CA GLN A 91 -80.34 55.60 11.76
C GLN A 91 -79.40 54.39 11.60
N GLU A 92 -79.18 53.91 10.37
CA GLU A 92 -78.33 52.74 10.09
C GLU A 92 -76.88 52.93 10.55
N GLN A 93 -76.32 54.14 10.40
CA GLN A 93 -74.96 54.42 10.86
C GLN A 93 -74.81 54.29 12.38
N ARG A 94 -75.79 54.76 13.17
CA ARG A 94 -75.73 54.72 14.64
C ARG A 94 -75.73 53.30 15.20
N ASP A 95 -76.54 52.41 14.62
CA ASP A 95 -76.57 51.00 15.01
C ASP A 95 -75.33 50.22 14.57
N LYS A 96 -74.61 50.70 13.55
CA LYS A 96 -73.30 50.17 13.15
C LYS A 96 -72.21 50.57 14.14
N ASP A 97 -72.09 51.86 14.46
CA ASP A 97 -71.03 52.41 15.32
C ASP A 97 -71.02 51.72 16.69
N ARG A 98 -72.20 51.48 17.29
CA ARG A 98 -72.31 50.83 18.61
C ARG A 98 -71.78 49.39 18.62
N ARG A 99 -71.98 48.64 17.53
CA ARG A 99 -71.50 47.25 17.40
C ARG A 99 -69.98 47.18 17.24
N GLU A 100 -69.35 48.18 16.61
CA GLU A 100 -67.89 48.25 16.51
C GLU A 100 -67.24 48.60 17.86
N GLU A 101 -67.88 49.41 18.72
CA GLU A 101 -67.38 49.71 20.07
C GLU A 101 -67.48 48.50 21.02
N GLU A 102 -68.63 47.80 21.03
CA GLU A 102 -68.83 46.59 21.84
C GLU A 102 -67.78 45.50 21.49
N LYS A 103 -67.48 45.31 20.19
CA LYS A 103 -66.48 44.33 19.72
C LYS A 103 -65.05 44.67 20.13
N ARG A 104 -64.66 45.97 20.10
CA ARG A 104 -63.30 46.39 20.47
C ARG A 104 -62.94 46.08 21.93
N LYS A 105 -63.91 46.22 22.85
CA LYS A 105 -63.68 45.96 24.29
C LYS A 105 -63.39 44.49 24.57
N GLN A 106 -64.10 43.57 23.91
CA GLN A 106 -63.82 42.13 24.03
C GLN A 106 -62.44 41.76 23.46
N GLU A 107 -62.04 42.34 22.32
CA GLU A 107 -60.71 42.12 21.73
C GLU A 107 -59.55 42.69 22.56
N GLU A 108 -59.81 43.62 23.48
CA GLU A 108 -58.79 44.20 24.38
C GLU A 108 -58.62 43.35 25.65
N GLU A 109 -59.71 42.94 26.30
CA GLU A 109 -59.67 42.05 27.48
C GLU A 109 -58.99 40.69 27.18
N GLU A 110 -59.28 40.10 26.01
CA GLU A 110 -58.71 38.80 25.63
C GLU A 110 -57.19 38.87 25.40
N ARG A 111 -56.67 39.99 24.88
CA ARG A 111 -55.23 40.23 24.69
C ARG A 111 -54.48 40.36 26.01
N ASP A 112 -55.06 41.02 27.01
CA ASP A 112 -54.43 41.17 28.32
C ASP A 112 -54.45 39.89 29.14
N LEU A 113 -55.48 39.06 29.00
CA LEU A 113 -55.50 37.72 29.57
C LEU A 113 -54.45 36.81 28.91
N ALA A 114 -54.22 36.96 27.59
CA ALA A 114 -53.17 36.24 26.87
C ALA A 114 -51.76 36.63 27.34
N ARG A 115 -51.47 37.93 27.47
CA ARG A 115 -50.15 38.43 27.92
C ARG A 115 -49.74 37.90 29.29
N ARG A 116 -50.63 37.96 30.30
CA ARG A 116 -50.33 37.44 31.66
C ARG A 116 -49.97 35.96 31.65
N ARG A 117 -50.71 35.15 30.87
CA ARG A 117 -50.42 33.71 30.71
C ARG A 117 -49.07 33.46 30.03
N GLU A 118 -48.56 34.38 29.20
CA GLU A 118 -47.24 34.26 28.58
C GLU A 118 -46.11 34.63 29.54
N GLU A 119 -46.27 35.70 30.33
CA GLU A 119 -45.31 36.11 31.36
C GLU A 119 -45.06 35.01 32.40
N ASP A 120 -46.11 34.37 32.92
CA ASP A 120 -45.96 33.31 33.94
C ASP A 120 -45.28 32.05 33.37
N ARG A 121 -45.60 31.65 32.13
CA ARG A 121 -44.92 30.51 31.46
C ARG A 121 -43.45 30.79 31.17
N ASN A 122 -43.07 32.04 30.94
CA ASN A 122 -41.66 32.42 30.78
C ASN A 122 -40.91 32.37 32.11
N ARG A 123 -41.52 32.83 33.22
CA ARG A 123 -40.93 32.70 34.57
C ARG A 123 -40.68 31.26 35.00
N GLU A 124 -41.61 30.35 34.69
CA GLU A 124 -41.43 28.91 34.97
C GLU A 124 -40.24 28.33 34.19
N ARG A 125 -40.11 28.67 32.90
CA ARG A 125 -38.98 28.25 32.05
C ARG A 125 -37.63 28.78 32.54
N GLU A 126 -37.54 30.05 32.93
CA GLU A 126 -36.31 30.62 33.48
C GLU A 126 -35.86 29.91 34.77
N GLN A 127 -36.80 29.55 35.65
CA GLN A 127 -36.50 28.78 36.86
C GLN A 127 -36.06 27.35 36.55
N GLU A 128 -36.66 26.69 35.57
CA GLU A 128 -36.26 25.33 35.17
C GLU A 128 -34.86 25.33 34.51
N GLU A 129 -34.60 26.25 33.59
CA GLU A 129 -33.27 26.43 32.99
C GLU A 129 -32.21 26.74 34.05
N SER A 130 -32.51 27.60 35.03
CA SER A 130 -31.57 27.93 36.10
C SER A 130 -31.20 26.71 36.95
N ARG A 131 -32.12 25.76 37.17
CA ARG A 131 -31.84 24.51 37.90
C ARG A 131 -30.96 23.57 37.07
N ARG A 132 -31.33 23.32 35.81
CA ARG A 132 -30.55 22.48 34.88
C ARG A 132 -29.10 22.96 34.77
N ARG A 133 -28.90 24.28 34.59
CA ARG A 133 -27.56 24.91 34.53
C ARG A 133 -26.74 24.76 35.82
N GLU A 134 -27.37 24.56 36.98
CA GLU A 134 -26.67 24.29 38.24
C GLU A 134 -26.31 22.80 38.39
N GLU A 135 -27.20 21.90 37.96
CA GLU A 135 -26.94 20.45 37.93
C GLU A 135 -25.82 20.11 36.94
N ASP A 136 -25.84 20.68 35.72
CA ASP A 136 -24.76 20.55 34.72
C ASP A 136 -23.39 20.93 35.30
N ARG A 137 -23.31 22.05 36.03
CA ARG A 137 -22.07 22.50 36.68
C ARG A 137 -21.59 21.52 37.76
N ARG A 138 -22.51 20.98 38.55
CA ARG A 138 -22.20 19.98 39.60
C ARG A 138 -21.72 18.67 38.98
N GLU A 139 -22.27 18.24 37.84
CA GLU A 139 -21.79 17.06 37.12
C GLU A 139 -20.42 17.29 36.45
N GLN A 140 -20.22 18.45 35.82
CA GLN A 140 -18.93 18.84 35.25
C GLN A 140 -17.81 18.87 36.30
N GLN A 141 -18.07 19.45 37.49
CA GLN A 141 -17.10 19.46 38.59
C GLN A 141 -16.73 18.03 39.02
N ARG A 142 -17.72 17.16 39.25
CA ARG A 142 -17.47 15.76 39.65
C ARG A 142 -16.68 14.96 38.61
N LYS A 143 -16.88 15.24 37.32
CA LYS A 143 -16.09 14.64 36.23
C LYS A 143 -14.63 15.13 36.24
N ALA A 144 -14.41 16.42 36.46
CA ALA A 144 -13.07 16.99 36.62
C ALA A 144 -12.34 16.40 37.84
N ASP A 145 -13.00 16.34 39.00
CA ASP A 145 -12.44 15.78 40.24
C ASP A 145 -12.05 14.30 40.08
N GLU A 146 -12.87 13.51 39.35
CA GLU A 146 -12.56 12.10 39.07
C GLU A 146 -11.43 11.94 38.04
N GLU A 147 -11.40 12.77 36.99
CA GLU A 147 -10.32 12.77 36.01
C GLU A 147 -8.98 13.14 36.66
N GLU A 148 -8.95 14.14 37.54
CA GLU A 148 -7.73 14.51 38.28
C GLU A 148 -7.24 13.34 39.16
N ARG A 149 -8.15 12.64 39.85
CA ARG A 149 -7.79 11.46 40.65
C ARG A 149 -7.18 10.35 39.78
N ARG A 150 -7.82 10.03 38.65
CA ARG A 150 -7.31 9.07 37.64
C ARG A 150 -5.98 9.51 37.02
N LEU A 151 -5.67 10.81 37.01
CA LEU A 151 -4.41 11.34 36.49
C LEU A 151 -3.29 11.22 37.55
N ARG A 152 -3.58 11.53 38.82
CA ARG A 152 -2.67 11.30 39.96
C ARG A 152 -2.34 9.81 40.17
N GLU A 153 -3.34 8.94 40.04
CA GLU A 153 -3.16 7.47 40.10
C GLU A 153 -2.19 7.00 39.00
N ARG A 154 -2.40 7.39 37.73
CA ARG A 154 -1.52 7.07 36.60
C ARG A 154 -0.10 7.62 36.75
N VAL A 155 0.09 8.82 37.32
CA VAL A 155 1.43 9.36 37.59
C VAL A 155 2.18 8.49 38.60
N SER A 156 1.53 8.09 39.70
CA SER A 156 2.16 7.22 40.71
C SER A 156 2.44 5.80 40.19
N GLU A 157 1.62 5.27 39.29
CA GLU A 157 1.93 4.03 38.59
C GLU A 157 3.13 4.17 37.64
N ARG A 158 3.26 5.33 36.96
CA ARG A 158 4.38 5.63 36.07
C ARG A 158 5.70 5.77 36.82
N GLU A 159 5.74 6.49 37.94
CA GLU A 159 6.91 6.56 38.82
C GLU A 159 7.37 5.18 39.31
N ARG A 160 6.41 4.27 39.59
CA ARG A 160 6.67 2.86 39.94
C ARG A 160 7.00 1.95 38.75
N ALA A 161 6.88 2.46 37.52
CA ALA A 161 7.31 1.78 36.30
C ALA A 161 8.73 2.23 35.91
N ASP A 162 9.03 3.53 35.99
CA ASP A 162 10.37 4.08 35.69
C ASP A 162 11.44 3.47 36.62
N GLN A 163 11.16 3.30 37.91
CA GLN A 163 12.04 2.58 38.85
C GLN A 163 12.26 1.08 38.51
N ARG A 164 11.48 0.50 37.59
CA ARG A 164 11.67 -0.85 37.05
C ARG A 164 12.20 -0.86 35.61
N GLY A 165 12.15 0.26 34.89
CA GLY A 165 12.63 0.41 33.51
C GLY A 165 14.10 0.03 33.36
N GLY A 166 14.96 0.49 34.28
CA GLY A 166 16.40 0.18 34.28
C GLY A 166 16.76 -1.31 34.39
N PHE A 167 15.82 -2.19 34.81
CA PHE A 167 16.01 -3.64 34.72
C PHE A 167 15.71 -4.17 33.31
N GLN A 168 14.62 -3.72 32.69
CA GLN A 168 14.27 -4.09 31.30
C GLN A 168 15.28 -3.55 30.29
N GLU A 169 15.86 -2.38 30.52
CA GLU A 169 16.92 -1.81 29.68
C GLU A 169 18.15 -2.72 29.64
N VAL A 170 18.58 -3.27 30.78
CA VAL A 170 19.71 -4.20 30.85
C VAL A 170 19.38 -5.54 30.17
N GLU A 171 18.17 -6.07 30.34
CA GLU A 171 17.74 -7.30 29.67
C GLU A 171 17.64 -7.13 28.15
N GLN A 172 17.04 -6.05 27.65
CA GLN A 172 16.97 -5.74 26.22
C GLN A 172 18.38 -5.52 25.63
N MET A 173 19.26 -4.82 26.35
CA MET A 173 20.65 -4.62 25.94
C MET A 173 21.44 -5.95 25.93
N ASN A 174 21.12 -6.92 26.78
CA ASN A 174 21.74 -8.24 26.77
C ASN A 174 21.21 -9.11 25.63
N MET A 175 19.91 -9.14 25.39
CA MET A 175 19.29 -9.80 24.23
C MET A 175 19.84 -9.24 22.91
N PHE A 176 20.07 -7.93 22.85
CA PHE A 176 20.72 -7.26 21.71
C PHE A 176 22.17 -7.75 21.51
N LYS A 177 22.97 -7.89 22.58
CA LYS A 177 24.33 -8.46 22.49
C LYS A 177 24.33 -9.87 21.93
N GLU A 178 23.46 -10.76 22.41
CA GLU A 178 23.46 -12.17 22.01
C GLU A 178 23.02 -12.37 20.56
N GLY A 179 21.94 -11.71 20.13
CA GLY A 179 21.47 -11.76 18.74
C GLY A 179 22.49 -11.17 17.75
N PHE A 180 23.15 -10.07 18.13
CA PHE A 180 24.12 -9.38 17.27
C PHE A 180 25.50 -10.07 17.28
N ALA A 181 25.96 -10.64 18.39
CA ALA A 181 27.24 -11.36 18.47
C ALA A 181 27.30 -12.62 17.60
N LEU A 182 26.13 -13.20 17.28
CA LEU A 182 25.99 -14.30 16.33
C LEU A 182 25.69 -13.85 14.88
N CYS A 183 25.45 -12.55 14.65
CA CYS A 183 25.02 -11.98 13.37
C CYS A 183 23.89 -12.77 12.67
N SER A 184 22.96 -13.35 13.45
CA SER A 184 22.11 -14.47 12.99
C SER A 184 20.59 -14.20 12.96
N ALA A 185 20.12 -13.08 13.52
CA ALA A 185 18.70 -12.73 13.54
C ALA A 185 18.50 -11.19 13.67
N PRO A 186 17.36 -10.64 13.22
CA PRO A 186 17.00 -9.26 13.52
C PRO A 186 16.65 -9.10 15.01
N ALA A 187 16.94 -7.93 15.58
CA ALA A 187 16.50 -7.51 16.90
C ALA A 187 15.90 -6.09 16.80
N GLN A 188 14.76 -5.87 17.46
CA GLN A 188 14.06 -4.58 17.50
C GLN A 188 14.03 -4.05 18.94
N ILE A 189 14.32 -2.76 19.11
CA ILE A 189 14.20 -2.03 20.37
C ILE A 189 13.23 -0.87 20.12
N ASN A 190 12.24 -0.69 21.02
CA ASN A 190 11.26 0.39 20.94
C ASN A 190 11.47 1.34 22.13
N ILE A 191 11.91 2.57 21.87
CA ILE A 191 12.25 3.56 22.90
C ILE A 191 11.16 4.66 22.95
N PRO A 192 10.50 4.92 24.10
CA PRO A 192 9.54 6.00 24.24
C PRO A 192 10.14 7.38 23.90
N ARG A 193 9.38 8.26 23.25
CA ARG A 193 9.90 9.55 22.76
C ARG A 193 10.41 10.46 23.88
N ASP A 194 9.79 10.42 25.06
CA ASP A 194 10.18 11.23 26.21
C ASP A 194 11.48 10.74 26.88
N TYR A 195 11.83 9.45 26.75
CA TYR A 195 13.08 8.90 27.31
C TYR A 195 14.31 9.51 26.62
N TRP A 196 14.22 9.83 25.32
CA TRP A 196 15.25 10.56 24.57
C TRP A 196 15.54 11.97 25.09
N THR A 197 14.71 12.52 25.99
CA THR A 197 14.90 13.85 26.58
C THR A 197 15.35 13.81 28.04
N GLN A 198 15.50 12.62 28.63
CA GLN A 198 15.99 12.46 30.00
C GLN A 198 17.53 12.47 30.03
N VAL A 199 18.09 13.07 31.08
CA VAL A 199 19.53 13.00 31.37
C VAL A 199 19.75 11.92 32.41
N VAL A 200 20.49 10.88 32.05
CA VAL A 200 20.74 9.71 32.91
C VAL A 200 22.24 9.41 32.97
N GLU A 201 22.73 9.06 34.16
CA GLU A 201 24.09 8.54 34.36
C GLU A 201 24.04 7.00 34.38
N LEU A 202 24.39 6.38 33.25
CA LEU A 202 24.40 4.92 33.08
C LEU A 202 25.79 4.42 32.68
N PRO A 203 26.33 3.38 33.34
CA PRO A 203 27.58 2.75 32.90
C PRO A 203 27.35 1.99 31.60
N LEU A 204 28.03 2.38 30.52
CA LEU A 204 27.97 1.66 29.25
C LEU A 204 28.49 0.21 29.44
N PRO A 205 27.67 -0.82 29.17
CA PRO A 205 28.06 -2.20 29.45
C PRO A 205 29.05 -2.70 28.38
N THR A 206 30.11 -3.36 28.82
CA THR A 206 31.11 -3.95 27.94
C THR A 206 30.47 -4.99 27.00
N GLY A 207 30.89 -4.99 25.72
CA GLY A 207 30.44 -5.97 24.74
C GLY A 207 30.94 -7.38 25.09
N VAL A 208 30.04 -8.36 25.05
CA VAL A 208 30.40 -9.78 25.23
C VAL A 208 30.81 -10.35 23.88
N LYS A 209 32.02 -10.94 23.81
CA LYS A 209 32.50 -11.67 22.64
C LYS A 209 32.33 -13.17 22.88
N LEU A 210 31.48 -13.81 22.10
CA LEU A 210 31.31 -15.26 22.13
C LEU A 210 32.54 -15.95 21.50
N GLU A 211 33.14 -16.88 22.24
CA GLU A 211 34.20 -17.73 21.72
C GLU A 211 33.63 -18.97 21.01
N ARG A 212 34.44 -19.59 20.15
CA ARG A 212 34.03 -20.77 19.38
C ARG A 212 34.36 -22.04 20.15
N THR A 213 33.35 -22.76 20.60
CA THR A 213 33.50 -24.10 21.18
C THR A 213 33.89 -25.12 20.12
N GLY A 214 34.76 -26.08 20.48
CA GLY A 214 35.03 -27.26 19.65
C GLY A 214 33.90 -28.30 19.73
N GLY A 215 33.96 -29.30 18.85
CA GLY A 215 33.09 -30.48 18.93
C GLY A 215 33.37 -31.32 20.18
N GLY A 216 32.38 -32.08 20.64
CA GLY A 216 32.55 -33.04 21.73
C GLY A 216 33.48 -34.17 21.31
N LYS A 217 34.49 -34.50 22.12
CA LYS A 217 35.57 -35.42 21.73
C LYS A 217 35.05 -36.76 21.17
N GLU A 218 34.11 -37.40 21.86
CA GLU A 218 33.54 -38.68 21.39
C GLU A 218 32.59 -38.51 20.20
N SER A 219 31.85 -37.39 20.11
CA SER A 219 31.02 -37.07 18.94
C SER A 219 31.88 -36.95 17.68
N THR A 220 32.98 -36.21 17.77
CA THR A 220 33.91 -36.01 16.65
C THR A 220 34.76 -37.26 16.38
N ARG A 221 35.04 -38.10 17.40
CA ARG A 221 35.68 -39.42 17.24
C ARG A 221 34.77 -40.40 16.50
N ARG A 222 33.50 -40.51 16.92
CA ARG A 222 32.46 -41.34 16.29
C ARG A 222 32.12 -40.85 14.88
N ALA A 223 32.06 -39.53 14.69
CA ALA A 223 31.99 -38.94 13.36
C ALA A 223 33.20 -39.43 12.55
N ALA A 224 34.44 -39.30 13.04
CA ALA A 224 35.65 -39.71 12.32
C ALA A 224 35.72 -41.22 11.99
N GLU A 225 35.21 -42.08 12.86
CA GLU A 225 35.07 -43.53 12.59
C GLU A 225 34.07 -43.76 11.45
N LEU A 226 32.86 -43.19 11.57
CA LEU A 226 31.86 -43.22 10.51
C LEU A 226 32.34 -42.51 9.23
N LEU A 227 33.26 -41.54 9.34
CA LEU A 227 33.95 -40.94 8.21
C LEU A 227 34.71 -42.10 7.51
N SER A 228 35.68 -42.71 8.20
CA SER A 228 36.56 -43.73 7.61
C SER A 228 35.91 -45.02 7.09
N GLU A 229 34.68 -45.35 7.48
CA GLU A 229 33.97 -46.58 7.09
C GLU A 229 32.96 -46.43 5.94
N ALA A 230 32.63 -45.20 5.54
CA ALA A 230 31.47 -44.90 4.68
C ALA A 230 31.62 -45.35 3.21
N LYS A 231 30.51 -45.34 2.47
CA LYS A 231 30.35 -45.90 1.12
C LYS A 231 29.73 -44.97 0.05
N PHE A 232 29.30 -43.75 0.29
CA PHE A 232 29.39 -42.66 -0.71
C PHE A 232 29.30 -41.26 -0.07
N PRO A 233 30.38 -40.47 -0.17
CA PRO A 233 30.74 -39.08 1.14
C PRO A 233 30.04 -37.72 1.22
N VAL A 234 28.86 -37.54 0.64
CA VAL A 234 28.45 -36.21 0.15
C VAL A 234 28.42 -35.13 1.25
N ILE A 235 29.31 -34.13 1.12
CA ILE A 235 29.32 -32.95 1.99
C ILE A 235 28.17 -32.02 1.58
N LEU A 236 27.47 -31.44 2.57
CA LEU A 236 26.43 -30.44 2.36
C LEU A 236 26.75 -29.17 3.16
N ASN A 237 27.31 -28.16 2.49
CA ASN A 237 27.70 -26.89 3.09
C ASN A 237 26.54 -25.89 3.19
N GLY A 238 26.20 -25.50 4.43
CA GLY A 238 25.29 -24.38 4.71
C GLY A 238 26.01 -23.09 5.10
N ALA A 239 25.25 -22.00 5.23
CA ALA A 239 25.77 -20.69 5.63
C ALA A 239 26.56 -20.69 6.95
N GLY A 240 26.38 -21.68 7.83
CA GLY A 240 27.22 -21.85 9.02
C GLY A 240 28.71 -22.00 8.70
N VAL A 241 29.08 -22.53 7.53
CA VAL A 241 30.48 -22.57 7.05
C VAL A 241 30.99 -21.15 6.77
N ILE A 242 30.18 -20.33 6.07
CA ILE A 242 30.49 -18.92 5.77
C ILE A 242 30.59 -18.08 7.05
N LEU A 243 29.62 -18.22 7.96
CA LEU A 243 29.55 -17.50 9.23
C LEU A 243 30.69 -17.90 10.17
N SER A 244 31.10 -19.18 10.16
CA SER A 244 32.30 -19.62 10.89
C SER A 244 33.62 -19.31 10.16
N GLY A 245 33.61 -18.79 8.93
CA GLY A 245 34.82 -18.67 8.10
C GLY A 245 35.53 -20.01 7.89
N GLY A 246 34.76 -21.11 7.88
CA GLY A 246 35.25 -22.49 7.90
C GLY A 246 35.55 -23.08 6.52
N THR A 247 35.62 -22.26 5.47
CA THR A 247 35.72 -22.69 4.07
C THR A 247 37.02 -23.43 3.80
N GLU A 248 38.16 -22.93 4.28
CA GLU A 248 39.47 -23.57 4.13
C GLU A 248 39.52 -24.96 4.79
N GLN A 249 38.91 -25.10 5.96
CA GLN A 249 38.82 -26.37 6.68
C GLN A 249 37.83 -27.33 5.99
N SER A 250 36.80 -26.80 5.31
CA SER A 250 35.90 -27.60 4.47
C SER A 250 36.60 -28.12 3.21
N VAL A 251 37.45 -27.32 2.56
CA VAL A 251 38.27 -27.73 1.41
C VAL A 251 39.22 -28.85 1.85
N LYS A 252 40.01 -28.62 2.90
CA LYS A 252 40.97 -29.61 3.43
C LYS A 252 40.32 -30.91 3.90
N LEU A 253 39.06 -30.86 4.35
CA LEU A 253 38.29 -32.07 4.69
C LEU A 253 37.80 -32.79 3.42
N ALA A 254 37.31 -32.05 2.43
CA ALA A 254 36.84 -32.62 1.16
C ALA A 254 37.98 -33.27 0.36
N GLU A 255 39.09 -32.54 0.17
CA GLU A 255 40.32 -33.00 -0.48
C GLU A 255 40.85 -34.30 0.14
N ARG A 256 40.81 -34.41 1.48
CA ARG A 256 41.42 -35.53 2.20
C ARG A 256 40.77 -36.89 1.88
N LEU A 257 39.55 -36.92 1.35
CA LEU A 257 38.82 -38.16 1.01
C LEU A 257 38.35 -38.22 -0.46
N GLY A 258 38.44 -37.13 -1.22
CA GLY A 258 37.76 -37.02 -2.52
C GLY A 258 36.24 -36.81 -2.40
N ALA A 259 35.79 -36.11 -1.35
CA ALA A 259 34.38 -35.89 -1.07
C ALA A 259 33.76 -34.77 -1.92
N PRO A 260 32.82 -35.02 -2.85
CA PRO A 260 32.03 -33.96 -3.46
C PRO A 260 31.23 -33.18 -2.43
N VAL A 261 31.12 -31.88 -2.69
CA VAL A 261 30.52 -30.87 -1.84
C VAL A 261 29.36 -30.24 -2.58
N CYS A 262 28.16 -30.55 -2.12
CA CYS A 262 26.94 -29.83 -2.45
C CYS A 262 26.80 -28.63 -1.51
N CYS A 263 26.20 -27.55 -1.99
CA CYS A 263 25.83 -26.40 -1.17
C CYS A 263 24.35 -26.48 -0.77
N ASN A 264 23.92 -25.74 0.25
CA ASN A 264 22.49 -25.53 0.51
C ASN A 264 21.85 -24.70 -0.61
N TYR A 265 20.53 -24.82 -0.75
CA TYR A 265 19.72 -23.83 -1.48
C TYR A 265 20.09 -22.42 -1.01
N GLN A 266 20.26 -21.50 -1.97
CA GLN A 266 20.62 -20.09 -1.75
C GLN A 266 22.00 -19.82 -1.11
N HIS A 267 22.88 -20.81 -1.02
CA HIS A 267 24.23 -20.68 -0.43
C HIS A 267 25.33 -21.21 -1.37
N ASN A 268 25.26 -20.84 -2.66
CA ASN A 268 26.20 -21.18 -3.74
C ASN A 268 27.68 -20.87 -3.42
N ASP A 269 27.94 -19.97 -2.47
CA ASP A 269 29.26 -19.49 -2.04
C ASP A 269 29.74 -20.15 -0.73
N ALA A 270 29.06 -21.21 -0.25
CA ALA A 270 29.46 -21.97 0.92
C ALA A 270 30.63 -22.95 0.68
N PHE A 271 31.07 -23.10 -0.58
CA PHE A 271 32.27 -23.83 -1.00
C PHE A 271 32.81 -23.20 -2.30
N PRO A 272 34.12 -23.25 -2.60
CA PRO A 272 34.67 -22.61 -3.81
C PRO A 272 34.14 -23.26 -5.08
N GLY A 273 33.40 -22.48 -5.88
CA GLY A 273 32.66 -22.94 -7.06
C GLY A 273 33.50 -23.29 -8.30
N ASP A 274 34.82 -23.20 -8.17
CA ASP A 274 35.86 -23.58 -9.13
C ASP A 274 36.67 -24.82 -8.69
N HIS A 275 36.43 -25.33 -7.47
CA HIS A 275 37.08 -26.52 -6.95
C HIS A 275 36.49 -27.80 -7.58
N PRO A 276 37.29 -28.81 -7.98
CA PRO A 276 36.79 -29.99 -8.71
C PRO A 276 35.82 -30.88 -7.93
N LEU A 277 35.73 -30.70 -6.60
CA LEU A 277 34.74 -31.36 -5.76
C LEU A 277 33.43 -30.55 -5.58
N HIS A 278 33.28 -29.37 -6.17
CA HIS A 278 32.06 -28.56 -6.04
C HIS A 278 30.93 -29.03 -6.98
N MET A 279 29.78 -29.40 -6.43
CA MET A 279 28.64 -29.92 -7.21
C MET A 279 27.53 -28.89 -7.46
N GLY A 280 27.58 -27.73 -6.80
CA GLY A 280 26.50 -26.72 -6.80
C GLY A 280 25.50 -26.88 -5.64
N PRO A 281 24.51 -25.98 -5.53
CA PRO A 281 23.51 -26.02 -4.46
C PRO A 281 22.46 -27.11 -4.68
N LEU A 282 21.93 -27.69 -3.61
CA LEU A 282 20.76 -28.57 -3.63
C LEU A 282 19.45 -27.78 -3.73
N GLY A 283 18.37 -28.51 -4.02
CA GLY A 283 17.03 -28.06 -3.70
C GLY A 283 16.23 -27.39 -4.82
N TYR A 284 15.31 -26.52 -4.41
CA TYR A 284 14.47 -25.73 -5.30
C TYR A 284 15.35 -24.92 -6.27
N ASN A 285 15.38 -25.29 -7.55
CA ASN A 285 16.25 -24.68 -8.57
C ASN A 285 17.76 -24.84 -8.28
N GLY A 286 18.15 -25.89 -7.55
CA GLY A 286 19.56 -26.26 -7.37
C GLY A 286 20.16 -27.01 -8.57
N SER A 287 21.43 -27.37 -8.48
CA SER A 287 22.14 -28.21 -9.42
C SER A 287 21.58 -29.63 -9.47
N LYS A 288 21.27 -30.12 -10.68
CA LYS A 288 20.85 -31.52 -10.92
C LYS A 288 21.97 -32.51 -10.55
N ALA A 289 23.23 -32.16 -10.84
CA ALA A 289 24.39 -32.97 -10.46
C ALA A 289 24.51 -33.09 -8.93
N ALA A 290 24.31 -31.99 -8.19
CA ALA A 290 24.30 -32.03 -6.72
C ALA A 290 23.21 -32.97 -6.16
N MET A 291 22.03 -32.99 -6.77
CA MET A 291 20.93 -33.88 -6.38
C MET A 291 21.24 -35.35 -6.73
N GLU A 292 21.77 -35.64 -7.92
CA GLU A 292 22.16 -37.00 -8.31
C GLU A 292 23.34 -37.56 -7.50
N VAL A 293 24.25 -36.69 -7.07
CA VAL A 293 25.33 -37.02 -6.13
C VAL A 293 24.72 -37.31 -4.75
N MET A 294 23.88 -36.42 -4.22
CA MET A 294 23.21 -36.60 -2.93
C MET A 294 22.35 -37.88 -2.88
N SER A 295 21.67 -38.26 -3.96
CA SER A 295 20.85 -39.49 -4.00
C SER A 295 21.64 -40.79 -3.93
N LYS A 296 22.95 -40.74 -4.17
CA LYS A 296 23.85 -41.91 -4.08
C LYS A 296 24.51 -42.05 -2.71
N ALA A 297 24.37 -41.06 -1.82
CA ALA A 297 25.08 -41.03 -0.54
C ALA A 297 24.61 -42.18 0.37
N ASP A 298 25.55 -42.96 0.91
CA ASP A 298 25.26 -43.87 2.04
C ASP A 298 25.39 -43.13 3.39
N VAL A 299 26.08 -41.99 3.39
CA VAL A 299 26.40 -41.19 4.55
C VAL A 299 26.55 -39.72 4.11
N VAL A 300 25.98 -38.79 4.87
CA VAL A 300 25.93 -37.36 4.51
C VAL A 300 26.76 -36.50 5.48
N LEU A 301 27.51 -35.55 4.93
CA LEU A 301 28.38 -34.61 5.63
C LEU A 301 27.79 -33.17 5.62
N ALA A 302 26.60 -33.03 6.22
CA ALA A 302 25.96 -31.76 6.58
C ALA A 302 26.83 -30.82 7.47
N LEU A 303 27.47 -29.81 6.88
CA LEU A 303 28.28 -28.79 7.57
C LEU A 303 27.52 -27.47 7.75
N GLY A 304 27.22 -27.08 8.99
CA GLY A 304 26.70 -25.74 9.28
C GLY A 304 25.37 -25.40 8.57
N THR A 305 24.59 -26.43 8.25
CA THR A 305 23.27 -26.33 7.61
C THR A 305 22.16 -26.58 8.62
N ARG A 306 20.98 -26.01 8.36
CA ARG A 306 19.74 -26.29 9.10
C ARG A 306 18.89 -27.39 8.44
N LEU A 307 19.40 -28.04 7.38
CA LEU A 307 18.64 -28.94 6.52
C LEU A 307 17.29 -28.33 6.10
N ASN A 308 17.35 -27.10 5.57
CA ASN A 308 16.13 -26.35 5.24
C ASN A 308 15.29 -27.12 4.20
N PRO A 309 13.94 -27.09 4.28
CA PRO A 309 13.09 -27.92 3.41
C PRO A 309 13.35 -27.70 1.92
N PHE A 310 13.64 -26.47 1.51
CA PHE A 310 13.96 -26.18 0.11
C PHE A 310 15.23 -26.89 -0.39
N SER A 311 16.17 -27.27 0.50
CA SER A 311 17.41 -28.02 0.17
C SER A 311 17.26 -29.55 0.25
N THR A 312 16.12 -30.06 0.71
CA THR A 312 15.86 -31.51 0.88
C THR A 312 14.59 -31.98 0.17
N LEU A 313 13.74 -31.06 -0.30
CA LEU A 313 12.57 -31.35 -1.12
C LEU A 313 12.99 -31.91 -2.49
N PRO A 314 12.23 -32.88 -3.07
CA PRO A 314 12.47 -33.45 -4.39
C PRO A 314 12.64 -32.37 -5.48
N GLY A 315 13.45 -32.67 -6.50
CA GLY A 315 13.76 -31.78 -7.62
C GLY A 315 13.91 -32.58 -8.90
N TYR A 316 13.75 -31.97 -10.08
CA TYR A 316 13.89 -32.63 -11.40
C TYR A 316 13.07 -33.94 -11.60
N GLY A 317 12.04 -34.17 -10.78
CA GLY A 317 11.25 -35.41 -10.78
C GLY A 317 11.85 -36.56 -9.96
N MET A 318 13.00 -36.35 -9.29
CA MET A 318 13.64 -37.32 -8.39
C MET A 318 13.48 -36.93 -6.92
N ASP A 319 13.11 -37.92 -6.11
CA ASP A 319 13.16 -37.86 -4.64
C ASP A 319 14.59 -38.22 -4.21
N TYR A 320 15.47 -37.23 -4.27
CA TYR A 320 16.93 -37.42 -4.17
C TYR A 320 17.47 -37.44 -2.75
N TRP A 321 16.65 -37.17 -1.73
CA TRP A 321 17.14 -37.18 -0.35
C TRP A 321 17.36 -38.63 0.11
N PRO A 322 18.58 -39.02 0.48
CA PRO A 322 18.90 -40.43 0.72
C PRO A 322 18.30 -40.89 2.06
N LYS A 323 17.38 -41.86 2.00
CA LYS A 323 16.54 -42.27 3.14
C LYS A 323 17.21 -43.26 4.08
N ASP A 324 18.03 -44.14 3.51
CA ASP A 324 18.78 -45.17 4.23
C ASP A 324 20.19 -44.71 4.62
N ALA A 325 20.57 -43.48 4.27
CA ALA A 325 21.88 -42.94 4.59
C ALA A 325 22.04 -42.68 6.09
N LYS A 326 23.25 -42.94 6.62
CA LYS A 326 23.59 -42.40 7.94
C LYS A 326 23.80 -40.89 7.77
N LEU A 327 22.77 -40.10 8.07
CA LEU A 327 22.99 -38.69 8.37
C LEU A 327 23.74 -38.63 9.70
N ILE A 328 25.08 -38.58 9.67
CA ILE A 328 25.80 -38.06 10.83
C ILE A 328 25.42 -36.59 10.87
N GLN A 329 24.93 -36.15 12.02
CA GLN A 329 24.73 -34.75 12.32
C GLN A 329 25.07 -34.57 13.80
N GLU A 330 26.36 -34.28 14.09
CA GLU A 330 26.59 -33.18 15.03
C GLU A 330 26.04 -31.89 14.37
N LYS A 331 26.37 -30.69 14.86
CA LYS A 331 26.27 -29.49 14.00
C LYS A 331 27.26 -29.52 12.79
N LYS A 332 28.03 -30.61 12.63
CA LYS A 332 28.88 -31.08 11.51
C LYS A 332 28.82 -32.64 11.40
N ALA A 333 29.34 -33.24 10.33
CA ALA A 333 28.86 -34.56 9.83
C ALA A 333 29.98 -35.46 9.19
N ALA A 334 29.75 -36.50 8.31
CA ALA A 334 30.83 -37.51 8.08
C ALA A 334 30.98 -38.52 6.84
N TRP A 335 31.68 -38.17 5.72
CA TRP A 335 32.43 -39.05 4.70
C TRP A 335 31.72 -40.12 3.79
N ALA A 336 32.45 -40.60 2.75
CA ALA A 336 32.14 -40.92 1.24
C ALA A 336 33.03 -42.27 1.07
N SER A 337 32.62 -43.45 0.50
CA SER A 337 33.55 -44.29 -0.34
C SER A 337 32.99 -45.35 -1.37
N GLU A 338 32.17 -45.01 -2.38
CA GLU A 338 31.82 -45.94 -3.50
C GLU A 338 31.34 -45.23 -4.79
N LEU A 339 31.90 -44.05 -5.12
CA LEU A 339 32.00 -43.63 -6.53
C LEU A 339 33.48 -43.42 -6.87
N GLU A 340 34.19 -44.53 -7.06
CA GLU A 340 35.43 -44.58 -7.85
C GLU A 340 35.13 -44.73 -9.36
N SER A 341 33.91 -44.39 -9.83
CA SER A 341 33.57 -44.50 -11.26
C SER A 341 32.49 -43.53 -11.74
N LEU A 342 32.56 -43.25 -13.05
CA LEU A 342 31.62 -42.50 -13.91
C LEU A 342 31.70 -40.97 -13.82
N ASP A 343 32.56 -40.38 -14.67
CA ASP A 343 32.42 -39.00 -15.15
C ASP A 343 31.63 -38.96 -16.48
N HIS A 344 30.95 -37.83 -16.73
CA HIS A 344 30.79 -37.17 -18.04
C HIS A 344 29.78 -36.02 -17.92
N GLU A 345 30.10 -34.85 -18.47
CA GLU A 345 29.23 -33.67 -18.56
C GLU A 345 28.92 -33.30 -20.02
N LEU A 346 27.77 -32.67 -20.24
CA LEU A 346 27.49 -31.85 -21.43
C LEU A 346 26.68 -30.62 -20.98
N ASP A 347 27.34 -29.46 -20.96
CA ASP A 347 26.75 -28.14 -20.71
C ASP A 347 26.15 -27.53 -22.00
N ASP A 348 25.19 -26.61 -21.86
CA ASP A 348 24.63 -25.84 -22.98
C ASP A 348 25.68 -24.88 -23.60
N GLU A 349 25.88 -24.96 -24.92
CA GLU A 349 26.87 -24.13 -25.63
C GLU A 349 26.60 -22.61 -25.50
N GLY A 350 27.58 -21.87 -24.95
CA GLY A 350 27.69 -20.41 -25.10
C GLY A 350 27.67 -19.57 -23.81
N THR A 351 27.43 -20.14 -22.63
CA THR A 351 27.18 -19.39 -21.38
C THR A 351 28.42 -18.87 -20.63
N THR A 352 29.28 -18.09 -21.33
CA THR A 352 30.54 -17.51 -20.79
C THR A 352 30.39 -16.53 -19.60
N TRP A 353 29.16 -16.22 -19.18
CA TRP A 353 28.92 -15.29 -18.07
C TRP A 353 29.35 -15.86 -16.71
N ASN A 354 29.25 -17.19 -16.53
CA ASN A 354 29.68 -17.86 -15.30
C ASN A 354 31.19 -17.66 -15.00
N GLN A 355 32.04 -17.69 -16.02
CA GLN A 355 33.48 -17.44 -15.86
C GLN A 355 33.79 -15.98 -15.47
N ARG A 356 32.90 -15.04 -15.76
CA ARG A 356 33.02 -13.62 -15.37
C ARG A 356 32.42 -13.34 -13.99
N ALA A 357 31.31 -13.98 -13.63
CA ALA A 357 30.73 -13.92 -12.29
C ALA A 357 31.69 -14.43 -11.20
N ARG A 358 32.60 -15.35 -11.54
CA ARG A 358 33.67 -15.83 -10.65
C ARG A 358 34.70 -14.75 -10.25
N GLN A 359 34.78 -13.61 -10.93
CA GLN A 359 35.72 -12.53 -10.59
C GLN A 359 35.17 -11.58 -9.51
N GLU A 360 35.40 -11.94 -8.24
CA GLU A 360 35.31 -11.12 -7.01
C GLU A 360 33.99 -10.40 -6.67
N ALA A 361 33.06 -10.24 -7.60
CA ALA A 361 31.85 -9.45 -7.43
C ALA A 361 30.88 -10.06 -6.39
N ILE A 362 30.09 -9.20 -5.74
CA ILE A 362 28.95 -9.62 -4.92
C ILE A 362 27.70 -9.56 -5.80
N MET A 363 26.97 -10.67 -5.89
CA MET A 363 25.73 -10.77 -6.66
C MET A 363 24.52 -10.92 -5.75
N SER A 364 23.40 -10.28 -6.12
CA SER A 364 22.10 -10.52 -5.46
C SER A 364 21.02 -10.89 -6.47
N SER A 365 20.20 -11.88 -6.13
CA SER A 365 18.97 -12.18 -6.88
C SER A 365 17.74 -11.58 -6.18
N ASP A 366 16.62 -11.58 -6.91
CA ASP A 366 15.28 -11.33 -6.40
C ASP A 366 14.33 -12.46 -6.85
N ILE A 367 13.17 -12.56 -6.20
CA ILE A 367 12.23 -13.68 -6.34
C ILE A 367 11.52 -13.74 -7.71
N GLY A 368 11.15 -14.95 -8.10
CA GLY A 368 10.59 -15.31 -9.42
C GLY A 368 11.56 -16.20 -10.22
N ASN A 369 11.31 -16.36 -11.52
CA ASN A 369 12.11 -17.22 -12.40
C ASN A 369 13.61 -16.84 -12.41
N ASN A 370 13.93 -15.57 -12.17
CA ASN A 370 15.32 -15.10 -12.09
C ASN A 370 16.04 -15.63 -10.83
N CYS A 371 15.32 -15.86 -9.73
CA CYS A 371 15.87 -16.57 -8.57
C CYS A 371 16.29 -17.99 -8.94
N ALA A 372 15.57 -18.67 -9.85
CA ALA A 372 15.95 -20.01 -10.30
C ALA A 372 17.31 -20.02 -11.00
N ILE A 373 17.48 -19.16 -12.01
CA ILE A 373 18.75 -18.97 -12.73
C ILE A 373 19.87 -18.55 -11.75
N GLY A 374 19.53 -17.68 -10.80
CA GLY A 374 20.44 -17.21 -9.76
C GLY A 374 20.90 -18.29 -8.76
N ASN A 375 20.16 -19.38 -8.59
CA ASN A 375 20.59 -20.53 -7.77
C ASN A 375 21.27 -21.61 -8.62
N ALA A 376 20.73 -21.93 -9.79
CA ALA A 376 21.22 -23.04 -10.60
C ALA A 376 22.60 -22.78 -11.23
N CYS A 377 22.85 -21.54 -11.69
CA CYS A 377 23.96 -21.26 -12.60
C CYS A 377 25.24 -20.66 -11.94
N PRO A 378 25.18 -19.61 -11.09
CA PRO A 378 26.39 -18.90 -10.68
C PRO A 378 27.18 -19.68 -9.64
N SER A 379 28.50 -19.68 -9.82
CA SER A 379 29.50 -20.35 -8.98
C SER A 379 30.53 -19.34 -8.50
N PHE A 380 30.91 -19.40 -7.22
CA PHE A 380 31.71 -18.35 -6.56
C PHE A 380 32.97 -18.94 -5.93
N ALA A 381 34.15 -18.45 -6.30
CA ALA A 381 35.44 -18.91 -5.75
C ALA A 381 35.71 -18.44 -4.31
N SER A 382 34.78 -17.71 -3.68
CA SER A 382 34.93 -17.15 -2.33
C SER A 382 33.58 -16.97 -1.65
N PRO A 383 33.52 -17.07 -0.30
CA PRO A 383 32.30 -16.88 0.47
C PRO A 383 31.90 -15.39 0.59
N ARG A 384 30.63 -15.13 0.93
CA ARG A 384 29.99 -13.81 0.99
C ARG A 384 29.95 -13.09 -0.36
N LYS A 385 29.72 -13.86 -1.43
CA LYS A 385 29.60 -13.37 -2.81
C LYS A 385 28.18 -13.55 -3.38
N TYR A 386 27.32 -14.33 -2.73
CA TYR A 386 25.91 -14.45 -3.12
C TYR A 386 24.96 -13.97 -2.00
N LEU A 387 24.08 -13.04 -2.34
CA LEU A 387 23.01 -12.54 -1.48
C LEU A 387 21.67 -12.98 -2.04
N ALA A 388 21.05 -13.94 -1.37
CA ALA A 388 19.77 -14.50 -1.77
C ALA A 388 18.63 -13.99 -0.88
N PRO A 389 17.40 -13.88 -1.42
CA PRO A 389 16.22 -13.43 -0.68
C PRO A 389 15.81 -14.32 0.52
N GLY A 390 16.34 -15.54 0.62
CA GLY A 390 16.14 -16.40 1.79
C GLY A 390 14.82 -17.18 1.76
N LEU A 391 14.59 -17.91 2.86
CA LEU A 391 13.51 -18.90 3.01
C LEU A 391 12.09 -18.33 2.97
N PHE A 392 11.92 -17.03 3.25
CA PHE A 392 10.61 -16.37 3.25
C PHE A 392 10.13 -15.94 1.86
N GLY A 393 10.98 -16.04 0.83
CA GLY A 393 10.64 -15.59 -0.53
C GLY A 393 10.22 -14.12 -0.68
N PRO A 394 10.84 -13.13 0.00
CA PRO A 394 10.47 -11.72 -0.16
C PRO A 394 10.84 -11.19 -1.56
N CYS A 395 9.84 -10.83 -2.36
CA CYS A 395 10.00 -10.05 -3.57
C CYS A 395 10.42 -8.59 -3.22
N GLY A 396 11.35 -8.02 -3.98
CA GLY A 396 11.91 -6.68 -3.75
C GLY A 396 13.15 -6.66 -2.86
N TYR A 397 13.71 -7.83 -2.53
CA TYR A 397 14.93 -7.95 -1.73
C TYR A 397 16.21 -7.53 -2.48
N GLY A 398 16.31 -7.84 -3.77
CA GLY A 398 17.59 -7.89 -4.49
C GLY A 398 18.25 -6.53 -4.65
N PHE A 399 17.45 -5.46 -4.79
CA PHE A 399 17.95 -4.09 -4.94
C PHE A 399 18.44 -3.46 -3.62
N PRO A 400 17.68 -3.44 -2.51
CA PRO A 400 18.20 -2.97 -1.22
C PRO A 400 19.36 -3.85 -0.71
N ALA A 401 19.37 -5.15 -1.02
CA ALA A 401 20.49 -6.04 -0.69
C ALA A 401 21.82 -5.61 -1.34
N ILE A 402 21.83 -5.25 -2.63
CA ILE A 402 23.07 -4.76 -3.27
C ILE A 402 23.52 -3.39 -2.75
N LEU A 403 22.58 -2.51 -2.39
CA LEU A 403 22.91 -1.21 -1.80
C LEU A 403 23.63 -1.40 -0.46
N GLY A 404 23.08 -2.23 0.44
CA GLY A 404 23.73 -2.58 1.70
C GLY A 404 25.07 -3.31 1.52
N ALA A 405 25.15 -4.22 0.55
CA ALA A 405 26.38 -4.95 0.22
C ALA A 405 27.51 -4.02 -0.24
N LYS A 406 27.18 -3.01 -1.06
CA LYS A 406 28.13 -2.02 -1.56
C LYS A 406 28.57 -1.04 -0.48
N VAL A 407 27.68 -0.62 0.42
CA VAL A 407 28.04 0.17 1.61
C VAL A 407 29.02 -0.61 2.51
N GLY A 408 28.85 -1.94 2.65
CA GLY A 408 29.79 -2.79 3.39
C GLY A 408 31.08 -3.16 2.63
N ASN A 409 31.11 -3.03 1.30
CA ASN A 409 32.23 -3.48 0.44
C ASN A 409 32.41 -2.50 -0.74
N PRO A 410 32.82 -1.24 -0.51
CA PRO A 410 32.83 -0.20 -1.54
C PRO A 410 33.77 -0.52 -2.72
N ASP A 411 34.91 -1.16 -2.44
CA ASP A 411 35.94 -1.50 -3.42
C ASP A 411 35.62 -2.75 -4.27
N VAL A 412 34.50 -3.44 -3.99
CA VAL A 412 34.08 -4.66 -4.69
C VAL A 412 32.96 -4.33 -5.69
N PRO A 413 32.95 -4.88 -6.93
CA PRO A 413 31.81 -4.74 -7.83
C PRO A 413 30.56 -5.42 -7.24
N VAL A 414 29.42 -4.74 -7.26
CA VAL A 414 28.15 -5.31 -6.78
C VAL A 414 27.09 -5.24 -7.89
N VAL A 415 26.45 -6.39 -8.18
CA VAL A 415 25.48 -6.54 -9.27
C VAL A 415 24.22 -7.25 -8.79
N GLY A 416 23.07 -6.58 -8.85
CA GLY A 416 21.77 -7.17 -8.54
C GLY A 416 20.99 -7.52 -9.80
N PHE A 417 20.10 -8.50 -9.71
CA PHE A 417 19.18 -8.82 -10.80
C PHE A 417 17.80 -9.27 -10.29
N ALA A 418 16.75 -8.72 -10.89
CA ALA A 418 15.35 -8.95 -10.50
C ALA A 418 14.43 -9.10 -11.71
N GLY A 419 13.24 -9.66 -11.50
CA GLY A 419 12.11 -9.47 -12.42
C GLY A 419 11.47 -8.10 -12.21
N ASP A 420 10.83 -7.55 -13.24
CA ASP A 420 10.13 -6.26 -13.22
C ASP A 420 9.08 -6.13 -12.10
N GLY A 421 8.30 -7.18 -11.83
CA GLY A 421 7.32 -7.19 -10.73
C GLY A 421 7.98 -7.09 -9.35
N ALA A 422 9.02 -7.90 -9.11
CA ALA A 422 9.73 -7.90 -7.83
C ALA A 422 10.51 -6.59 -7.62
N PHE A 423 11.20 -6.09 -8.66
CA PHE A 423 11.89 -4.81 -8.62
C PHE A 423 10.94 -3.63 -8.31
N GLY A 424 9.72 -3.68 -8.86
CA GLY A 424 8.68 -2.67 -8.65
C GLY A 424 8.30 -2.45 -7.18
N ILE A 425 8.54 -3.43 -6.29
CA ILE A 425 8.29 -3.31 -4.84
C ILE A 425 9.33 -2.41 -4.16
N SER A 426 10.58 -2.45 -4.62
CA SER A 426 11.72 -1.69 -4.05
C SER A 426 12.17 -0.50 -4.90
N VAL A 427 11.40 -0.15 -5.95
CA VAL A 427 11.77 0.89 -6.94
C VAL A 427 11.92 2.29 -6.33
N ASN A 428 11.35 2.52 -5.15
CA ASN A 428 11.53 3.76 -4.38
C ASN A 428 12.99 4.00 -3.97
N GLU A 429 13.79 2.94 -3.77
CA GLU A 429 15.20 3.05 -3.34
C GLU A 429 16.11 3.67 -4.41
N ILE A 430 15.64 3.80 -5.67
CA ILE A 430 16.33 4.57 -6.72
C ILE A 430 16.50 6.03 -6.26
N THR A 431 15.51 6.58 -5.53
CA THR A 431 15.60 7.93 -4.97
C THR A 431 16.57 8.03 -3.80
N ALA A 432 16.78 6.93 -3.08
CA ALA A 432 17.70 6.86 -1.94
C ALA A 432 19.16 6.77 -2.40
N CYS A 433 19.47 5.99 -3.44
CA CYS A 433 20.81 5.84 -4.01
C CYS A 433 21.16 6.88 -5.11
N GLY A 434 20.20 7.73 -5.50
CA GLY A 434 20.44 8.94 -6.30
C GLY A 434 21.10 10.09 -5.54
N ARG A 435 21.33 9.95 -4.22
CA ARG A 435 22.08 10.92 -3.42
C ARG A 435 23.58 10.70 -3.59
N GLY A 436 24.34 11.78 -3.82
CA GLY A 436 25.75 11.72 -4.22
C GLY A 436 26.75 11.20 -3.18
N ASP A 437 26.30 10.85 -1.97
CA ASP A 437 27.04 10.16 -0.91
C ASP A 437 26.91 8.63 -0.97
N TRP A 438 26.03 8.09 -1.83
CA TRP A 438 25.79 6.64 -1.93
C TRP A 438 26.81 5.95 -2.84
N PRO A 439 27.39 4.81 -2.41
CA PRO A 439 28.37 4.11 -3.23
C PRO A 439 27.65 3.38 -4.39
N PRO A 440 28.26 3.35 -5.59
CA PRO A 440 27.54 3.01 -6.81
C PRO A 440 27.25 1.52 -6.95
N VAL A 441 26.11 1.17 -7.55
CA VAL A 441 25.72 -0.22 -7.83
C VAL A 441 25.26 -0.45 -9.27
N THR A 442 25.24 -1.71 -9.70
CA THR A 442 24.65 -2.12 -10.99
C THR A 442 23.40 -2.96 -10.72
N MET A 443 22.26 -2.59 -11.30
CA MET A 443 21.01 -3.34 -11.17
C MET A 443 20.48 -3.77 -12.54
N VAL A 444 20.15 -5.04 -12.71
CA VAL A 444 19.55 -5.60 -13.93
C VAL A 444 18.06 -5.89 -13.67
N VAL A 445 17.19 -5.37 -14.53
CA VAL A 445 15.73 -5.57 -14.41
C VAL A 445 15.24 -6.30 -15.65
N PHE A 446 14.91 -7.58 -15.50
CA PHE A 446 14.35 -8.40 -16.56
C PHE A 446 12.84 -8.14 -16.68
N ARG A 447 12.42 -7.58 -17.81
CA ARG A 447 11.08 -7.04 -18.04
C ARG A 447 10.32 -7.88 -19.07
N ASN A 448 9.40 -8.71 -18.58
CA ASN A 448 8.45 -9.50 -19.38
C ASN A 448 6.98 -9.11 -19.13
N PHE A 449 6.76 -8.07 -18.31
CA PHE A 449 5.48 -7.53 -17.86
C PHE A 449 4.59 -8.49 -17.07
N GLN A 450 5.15 -9.51 -16.43
CA GLN A 450 4.37 -10.58 -15.80
C GLN A 450 5.02 -11.11 -14.51
N TRP A 451 4.18 -11.47 -13.54
CA TRP A 451 4.53 -12.40 -12.46
C TRP A 451 4.69 -13.83 -13.03
N GLY A 452 5.71 -14.03 -13.87
CA GLY A 452 5.83 -15.20 -14.75
C GLY A 452 5.90 -16.55 -14.03
N ALA A 453 6.38 -16.59 -12.79
CA ALA A 453 6.32 -17.78 -11.94
C ALA A 453 4.87 -18.15 -11.61
N GLU A 454 4.12 -17.23 -10.99
CA GLU A 454 2.72 -17.45 -10.61
C GLU A 454 1.82 -17.65 -11.83
N LYS A 455 2.10 -16.93 -12.93
CA LYS A 455 1.39 -17.14 -14.19
C LYS A 455 1.59 -18.55 -14.75
N ARG A 456 2.79 -19.10 -14.63
CA ARG A 456 3.05 -20.50 -14.99
C ARG A 456 2.39 -21.49 -14.02
N ASN A 457 2.30 -21.14 -12.74
CA ASN A 457 1.57 -21.94 -11.76
C ASN A 457 0.06 -22.04 -12.13
N THR A 458 -0.54 -20.95 -12.62
CA THR A 458 -1.94 -20.98 -13.11
C THR A 458 -2.14 -21.85 -14.36
N THR A 459 -1.16 -21.96 -15.28
CA THR A 459 -1.31 -22.83 -16.47
C THR A 459 -1.25 -24.32 -16.15
N LEU A 460 -0.59 -24.72 -15.05
CA LEU A 460 -0.44 -26.14 -14.70
C LEU A 460 -1.52 -26.69 -13.77
N TRP A 461 -2.18 -25.84 -12.98
CA TRP A 461 -3.03 -26.29 -11.86
C TRP A 461 -4.38 -25.59 -11.76
N TYR A 462 -4.65 -24.56 -12.60
CA TYR A 462 -5.84 -23.71 -12.48
C TYR A 462 -6.44 -23.30 -13.85
N ASP A 463 -6.38 -24.19 -14.85
CA ASP A 463 -7.06 -24.04 -16.15
C ASP A 463 -6.88 -22.65 -16.83
N ASP A 464 -5.64 -22.15 -16.86
CA ASP A 464 -5.25 -20.85 -17.43
C ASP A 464 -5.99 -19.62 -16.81
N ASN A 465 -6.49 -19.74 -15.58
CA ASN A 465 -7.17 -18.66 -14.85
C ASN A 465 -6.20 -17.57 -14.35
N PHE A 466 -5.75 -16.71 -15.27
CA PHE A 466 -4.79 -15.64 -15.01
C PHE A 466 -5.37 -14.47 -14.19
N VAL A 467 -5.20 -14.52 -12.86
CA VAL A 467 -5.64 -13.46 -11.94
C VAL A 467 -4.44 -12.72 -11.35
N GLY A 468 -4.35 -11.41 -11.55
CA GLY A 468 -3.32 -10.55 -10.95
C GLY A 468 -1.90 -10.69 -11.53
N THR A 469 -1.71 -11.46 -12.61
CA THR A 469 -0.38 -11.81 -13.13
C THR A 469 0.24 -10.77 -14.06
N GLU A 470 -0.55 -9.89 -14.69
CA GLU A 470 -0.05 -8.91 -15.66
C GLU A 470 0.39 -7.60 -14.99
N LEU A 471 1.48 -7.02 -15.50
CA LEU A 471 2.02 -5.73 -15.07
C LEU A 471 1.78 -4.64 -16.12
N ASN A 472 1.88 -3.37 -15.71
CA ASN A 472 1.64 -2.23 -16.58
C ASN A 472 2.74 -2.11 -17.67
N LYS A 473 2.34 -2.26 -18.94
CA LYS A 473 3.26 -2.24 -20.09
C LYS A 473 3.92 -0.88 -20.36
N GLY A 474 3.39 0.21 -19.78
CA GLY A 474 3.94 1.56 -19.89
C GLY A 474 5.01 1.95 -18.86
N VAL A 475 5.38 1.05 -17.92
CA VAL A 475 6.47 1.30 -16.96
C VAL A 475 7.82 1.16 -17.65
N GLU A 476 8.74 2.09 -17.38
CA GLU A 476 10.04 2.24 -18.05
C GLU A 476 11.15 2.47 -17.02
N TYR A 477 11.75 1.40 -16.48
CA TYR A 477 12.69 1.51 -15.35
C TYR A 477 14.00 2.20 -15.71
N ALA A 478 14.47 2.10 -16.97
CA ALA A 478 15.61 2.89 -17.43
C ALA A 478 15.32 4.40 -17.43
N GLU A 479 14.10 4.82 -17.76
CA GLU A 479 13.73 6.24 -17.72
C GLU A 479 13.47 6.73 -16.28
N MET A 480 12.95 5.87 -15.40
CA MET A 480 12.87 6.16 -13.96
C MET A 480 14.25 6.40 -13.33
N ALA A 481 15.25 5.58 -13.68
CA ALA A 481 16.63 5.79 -13.22
C ALA A 481 17.17 7.16 -13.67
N LYS A 482 17.00 7.53 -14.95
CA LYS A 482 17.39 8.85 -15.47
C LYS A 482 16.68 10.00 -14.77
N ALA A 483 15.37 9.86 -14.50
CA ALA A 483 14.59 10.86 -13.78
C ALA A 483 15.09 11.06 -12.33
N CYS A 484 15.70 10.04 -11.73
CA CYS A 484 16.36 10.11 -10.42
C CYS A 484 17.84 10.51 -10.50
N GLY A 485 18.35 10.96 -11.65
CA GLY A 485 19.73 11.37 -11.85
C GLY A 485 20.75 10.23 -12.07
N LEU A 486 20.28 8.99 -12.25
CA LEU A 486 21.10 7.80 -12.42
C LEU A 486 21.22 7.35 -13.89
N LYS A 487 22.16 6.45 -14.17
CA LYS A 487 22.40 5.95 -15.53
C LYS A 487 21.42 4.83 -15.88
N GLY A 488 20.36 5.16 -16.61
CA GLY A 488 19.42 4.18 -17.17
C GLY A 488 19.79 3.72 -18.58
N VAL A 489 19.86 2.41 -18.81
CA VAL A 489 20.15 1.77 -20.11
C VAL A 489 19.09 0.72 -20.39
N LYS A 490 18.50 0.71 -21.59
CA LYS A 490 17.59 -0.36 -22.05
C LYS A 490 18.28 -1.24 -23.07
N VAL A 491 18.10 -2.55 -22.99
CA VAL A 491 18.69 -3.56 -23.89
C VAL A 491 17.66 -4.60 -24.33
N GLN A 492 17.87 -5.16 -25.53
CA GLN A 492 16.95 -6.10 -26.21
C GLN A 492 17.68 -7.33 -26.79
N SER A 493 18.97 -7.50 -26.53
CA SER A 493 19.75 -8.68 -26.95
C SER A 493 20.88 -9.01 -25.97
N VAL A 494 21.42 -10.23 -26.05
CA VAL A 494 22.48 -10.71 -25.16
C VAL A 494 23.76 -9.88 -25.30
N GLU A 495 24.14 -9.50 -26.52
CA GLU A 495 25.35 -8.71 -26.78
C GLU A 495 25.16 -7.25 -26.33
N GLN A 496 23.92 -6.73 -26.35
CA GLN A 496 23.62 -5.43 -25.75
C GLN A 496 23.72 -5.49 -24.22
N LEU A 497 23.17 -6.53 -23.59
CA LEU A 497 23.27 -6.76 -22.13
C LEU A 497 24.73 -6.91 -21.68
N GLU A 498 25.54 -7.69 -22.41
CA GLU A 498 26.97 -7.85 -22.16
C GLU A 498 27.73 -6.51 -22.19
N ARG A 499 27.50 -5.69 -23.22
CA ARG A 499 28.12 -4.35 -23.32
C ARG A 499 27.63 -3.40 -22.22
N ALA A 500 26.34 -3.44 -21.90
CA ALA A 500 25.75 -2.64 -20.83
C ALA A 500 26.32 -3.01 -19.46
N LEU A 501 26.39 -4.29 -19.11
CA LEU A 501 27.01 -4.80 -17.87
C LEU A 501 28.48 -4.41 -17.77
N SER A 502 29.25 -4.56 -18.85
CA SER A 502 30.67 -4.20 -18.87
C SER A 502 30.88 -2.69 -18.63
N SER A 503 30.07 -1.84 -19.28
CA SER A 503 30.10 -0.38 -19.09
C SER A 503 29.57 0.05 -17.71
N ALA A 504 28.61 -0.69 -17.14
CA ALA A 504 28.05 -0.45 -15.82
C ALA A 504 29.04 -0.79 -14.71
N ILE A 505 29.67 -1.96 -14.75
CA ILE A 505 30.71 -2.37 -13.79
C ILE A 505 31.90 -1.40 -13.85
N GLU A 506 32.34 -0.99 -15.05
CA GLU A 506 33.40 0.02 -15.15
C GLU A 506 32.96 1.38 -14.58
N GLY A 507 31.73 1.82 -14.86
CA GLY A 507 31.18 3.06 -14.32
C GLY A 507 31.10 3.04 -12.80
N GLN A 508 30.66 1.91 -12.24
CA GLN A 508 30.61 1.65 -10.82
C GLN A 508 32.00 1.78 -10.17
N MET A 509 33.01 1.11 -10.73
CA MET A 509 34.33 1.01 -10.10
C MET A 509 35.29 2.16 -10.42
N LYS A 510 35.09 2.91 -11.51
CA LYS A 510 36.00 3.99 -11.94
C LYS A 510 35.40 5.39 -11.96
N ARG A 511 34.06 5.53 -11.94
CA ARG A 511 33.38 6.81 -12.23
C ARG A 511 32.26 7.20 -11.26
N GLY A 512 31.92 6.36 -10.27
CA GLY A 512 30.82 6.65 -9.35
C GLY A 512 29.41 6.40 -9.93
N GLU A 513 29.30 5.69 -11.07
CA GLU A 513 28.02 5.57 -11.80
C GLU A 513 27.15 4.41 -11.29
N THR A 514 26.11 4.70 -10.49
CA THR A 514 25.00 3.75 -10.33
C THR A 514 24.26 3.58 -11.66
N THR A 515 24.10 2.33 -12.09
CA THR A 515 23.54 1.98 -13.41
C THR A 515 22.38 0.99 -13.30
N LEU A 516 21.24 1.31 -13.92
CA LEU A 516 20.12 0.39 -14.10
C LEU A 516 20.07 -0.09 -15.56
N VAL A 517 20.14 -1.40 -15.76
CA VAL A 517 20.05 -2.07 -17.07
C VAL A 517 18.70 -2.78 -17.18
N GLU A 518 17.80 -2.20 -17.96
CA GLU A 518 16.46 -2.73 -18.24
C GLU A 518 16.52 -3.67 -19.44
N VAL A 519 16.29 -4.96 -19.21
CA VAL A 519 16.35 -6.02 -20.23
C VAL A 519 14.94 -6.36 -20.67
N LEU A 520 14.58 -5.99 -21.90
CA LEU A 520 13.29 -6.38 -22.46
C LEU A 520 13.33 -7.85 -22.90
N LEU A 521 12.43 -8.67 -22.36
CA LEU A 521 12.28 -10.09 -22.71
C LEU A 521 11.01 -10.31 -23.54
N ASN A 522 10.85 -11.52 -24.07
CA ASN A 522 9.56 -12.00 -24.55
C ASN A 522 8.61 -12.30 -23.36
N GLN A 523 7.35 -12.63 -23.66
CA GLN A 523 6.35 -13.00 -22.64
C GLN A 523 6.17 -14.53 -22.55
N GLU A 524 7.22 -15.31 -22.83
CA GLU A 524 7.14 -16.78 -22.74
C GLU A 524 7.28 -17.25 -21.29
N LEU A 525 6.40 -18.18 -20.90
CA LEU A 525 6.39 -18.73 -19.54
C LEU A 525 7.31 -19.94 -19.44
N GLY A 526 8.55 -19.71 -18.99
CA GLY A 526 9.52 -20.76 -18.69
C GLY A 526 8.92 -21.88 -17.82
N GLU A 527 9.38 -23.11 -18.03
CA GLU A 527 8.92 -24.28 -17.26
C GLU A 527 9.15 -24.09 -15.75
N PRO A 528 8.20 -24.47 -14.89
CA PRO A 528 8.41 -24.43 -13.45
C PRO A 528 9.25 -25.64 -13.04
N PHE A 529 10.45 -25.38 -12.55
CA PHE A 529 11.45 -26.38 -12.15
C PHE A 529 10.93 -27.45 -11.15
N ARG A 530 9.84 -27.17 -10.42
CA ARG A 530 9.10 -28.15 -9.61
C ARG A 530 7.66 -28.32 -10.08
N ARG A 531 7.43 -29.34 -10.90
CA ARG A 531 6.09 -29.80 -11.33
C ARG A 531 5.26 -30.46 -10.22
N ASP A 532 5.82 -30.59 -9.01
CA ASP A 532 5.20 -31.13 -7.80
C ASP A 532 4.94 -30.08 -6.71
N ALA A 533 5.17 -28.79 -6.99
CA ALA A 533 5.10 -27.72 -5.99
C ALA A 533 3.77 -27.65 -5.21
N MET A 534 2.65 -28.02 -5.85
CA MET A 534 1.30 -28.03 -5.28
C MET A 534 0.83 -29.40 -4.75
N LYS A 535 1.73 -30.41 -4.67
CA LYS A 535 1.41 -31.70 -4.03
C LYS A 535 1.49 -31.56 -2.50
N ALA A 536 0.71 -32.36 -1.79
CA ALA A 536 0.78 -32.43 -0.33
C ALA A 536 2.21 -32.82 0.12
N PRO A 537 2.81 -32.12 1.10
CA PRO A 537 4.15 -32.41 1.56
C PRO A 537 4.22 -33.79 2.22
N VAL A 538 5.19 -34.59 1.81
CA VAL A 538 5.51 -35.90 2.40
C VAL A 538 6.73 -35.80 3.31
N GLN A 539 6.83 -36.69 4.29
CA GLN A 539 7.99 -36.76 5.18
C GLN A 539 9.22 -37.29 4.41
N VAL A 540 10.14 -36.40 4.03
CA VAL A 540 11.35 -36.73 3.24
C VAL A 540 12.52 -37.21 4.08
N ALA A 541 12.53 -36.94 5.39
CA ALA A 541 13.58 -37.38 6.31
C ALA A 541 12.97 -37.89 7.64
N PRO A 542 13.53 -38.96 8.25
CA PRO A 542 13.01 -39.55 9.49
C PRO A 542 13.46 -38.79 10.75
N ILE A 543 13.45 -37.45 10.70
CA ILE A 543 13.80 -36.59 11.84
C ILE A 543 12.60 -36.51 12.79
N ASN A 544 12.74 -37.05 14.00
CA ASN A 544 11.73 -36.95 15.05
C ASN A 544 11.97 -35.70 15.90
N ALA A 545 10.93 -35.21 16.57
CA ALA A 545 11.06 -34.09 17.51
C ALA A 545 11.97 -34.42 18.72
N SER A 546 12.15 -35.70 19.06
CA SER A 546 13.13 -36.18 20.05
C SER A 546 14.58 -35.94 19.62
N ASP A 547 14.84 -35.98 18.31
CA ASP A 547 16.19 -35.94 17.75
C ASP A 547 16.72 -34.49 17.67
N MET A 548 15.85 -33.54 18.03
CA MET A 548 16.06 -32.09 18.07
C MET A 548 16.15 -31.53 19.50
N ALA A 549 16.20 -32.40 20.53
CA ALA A 549 16.01 -32.03 21.93
C ALA A 549 17.22 -32.40 22.84
N GLU A 550 18.25 -31.56 22.81
CA GLU A 550 19.22 -31.33 23.92
C GLU A 550 19.39 -29.82 24.15
#